data_AF-A0AAD0F125-F1
#
_entry.id   AF-A0AAD0F125-F1
#
_cell.length_a   1.000
_cell.length_b   1.000
_cell.length_c   1.000
_cell.angle_alpha   90.00
_cell.angle_beta   90.00
_cell.angle_gamma   90.00
#
_symmetry.space_group_name_H-M   'P 1'
#
loop_
_entity.id
_entity.type
_entity.pdbx_description
1 polymer ?
#
loop_
_entity_poly.entity_id
_entity_poly.type
_entity_poly.pdbx_seq_one_letter_code
_entity_poly.pdbx_strand_id
1 'polypeptide(L)'
;MAVKVKLEKDGFKKDAYVGFSWTTLFLGIWVPSFRLDLKGFLVFLGIMLFQTATILFVILNALKTGEFYILTIFIFSYIGINYIISFLLAIYYNKIYTKNMLLDGWKPMDNDEYSLAILGSYGYIEYEIDAQDEEKIARCERYIRETKRGERRKWLIFLIPVFMTVLSIVVSIIGLIALIKVLSKVGY
;
A
#
# COMPACT_ATOMS: atom_id res chain seq x y z
N MET A 1 4.83 7.63 -10.05
CA MET A 1 4.55 8.05 -8.66
C MET A 1 3.04 8.17 -8.47
N ALA A 2 2.55 8.56 -7.30
CA ALA A 2 1.15 8.98 -7.17
C ALA A 2 0.96 10.31 -7.92
N VAL A 3 -0.19 10.49 -8.55
CA VAL A 3 -0.54 11.74 -9.24
C VAL A 3 -1.17 12.68 -8.21
N LYS A 4 -0.65 13.90 -8.11
CA LYS A 4 -1.19 14.91 -7.19
C LYS A 4 -2.30 15.67 -7.90
N VAL A 5 -3.41 15.92 -7.20
CA VAL A 5 -4.51 16.77 -7.66
C VAL A 5 -4.81 17.81 -6.58
N LYS A 6 -5.18 19.03 -6.98
CA LYS A 6 -5.50 20.10 -6.04
C LYS A 6 -7.00 20.20 -5.89
N LEU A 7 -7.46 20.24 -4.64
CA LEU A 7 -8.85 20.43 -4.30
C LEU A 7 -9.02 21.70 -3.49
N GLU A 8 -10.20 22.31 -3.63
CA GLU A 8 -10.62 23.50 -2.92
C GLU A 8 -11.97 23.26 -2.21
N LYS A 9 -12.10 23.86 -1.02
CA LYS A 9 -13.33 23.90 -0.24
C LYS A 9 -13.31 25.17 0.63
N ASP A 10 -14.36 25.98 0.56
CA ASP A 10 -14.52 27.19 1.38
C ASP A 10 -13.29 28.14 1.34
N GLY A 11 -12.63 28.26 0.17
CA GLY A 11 -11.41 29.05 -0.02
C GLY A 11 -10.12 28.38 0.47
N PHE A 12 -10.21 27.21 1.12
CA PHE A 12 -9.04 26.40 1.53
C PHE A 12 -8.62 25.46 0.40
N LYS A 13 -7.30 25.37 0.18
CA LYS A 13 -6.69 24.50 -0.83
C LYS A 13 -5.96 23.35 -0.16
N LYS A 14 -6.17 22.13 -0.66
CA LYS A 14 -5.53 20.91 -0.14
C LYS A 14 -5.17 19.96 -1.26
N ASP A 15 -4.00 19.34 -1.12
CA ASP A 15 -3.52 18.34 -2.05
C ASP A 15 -4.20 16.99 -1.78
N ALA A 16 -4.75 16.40 -2.84
CA ALA A 16 -5.20 15.02 -2.90
C ALA A 16 -4.30 14.20 -3.84
N TYR A 17 -4.46 12.88 -3.79
CA TYR A 17 -3.54 11.96 -4.47
C TYR A 17 -4.30 10.81 -5.12
N VAL A 18 -3.87 10.46 -6.32
CA VAL A 18 -4.51 9.43 -7.15
C VAL A 18 -3.47 8.38 -7.56
N GLY A 19 -3.92 7.12 -7.64
CA GLY A 19 -3.07 5.99 -8.00
C GLY A 19 -2.18 5.49 -6.85
N PHE A 20 -1.26 4.58 -7.17
CA PHE A 20 -0.44 3.89 -6.16
C PHE A 20 0.48 4.83 -5.35
N SER A 21 0.46 4.66 -4.02
CA SER A 21 1.16 5.49 -3.04
C SER A 21 2.49 4.87 -2.59
N TRP A 22 3.60 5.32 -3.17
CA TRP A 22 4.95 4.94 -2.71
C TRP A 22 5.21 5.32 -1.25
N THR A 23 4.73 6.48 -0.82
CA THR A 23 4.88 6.92 0.56
C THR A 23 4.14 6.00 1.51
N THR A 24 2.95 5.50 1.15
CA THR A 24 2.20 4.55 1.99
C THR A 24 2.91 3.21 2.07
N LEU A 25 3.49 2.73 0.97
CA LEU A 25 4.23 1.47 0.95
C LEU A 25 5.37 1.44 1.99
N PHE A 26 6.11 2.55 2.11
CA PHE A 26 7.31 2.60 2.95
C PHE A 26 7.10 3.25 4.32
N LEU A 27 6.17 4.20 4.45
CA LEU A 27 5.98 4.99 5.67
C LEU A 27 4.72 4.61 6.45
N GLY A 28 3.82 3.79 5.89
CA GLY A 28 2.65 3.27 6.59
C GLY A 28 1.85 4.35 7.32
N ILE A 29 1.75 4.22 8.65
CA ILE A 29 0.98 5.09 9.56
C ILE A 29 1.33 6.57 9.45
N TRP A 30 2.58 6.90 9.10
CA TRP A 30 3.01 8.29 9.02
C TRP A 30 2.32 9.07 7.90
N VAL A 31 1.87 8.38 6.84
CA VAL A 31 1.22 9.04 5.70
C VAL A 31 -0.10 9.70 6.10
N PRO A 32 -1.08 9.00 6.69
CA PRO A 32 -2.30 9.65 7.17
C PRO A 32 -2.03 10.68 8.28
N SER A 33 -1.01 10.47 9.13
CA SER A 33 -0.63 11.46 10.15
C SER A 33 -0.24 12.81 9.53
N PHE A 34 0.68 12.81 8.56
CA PHE A 34 1.12 14.05 7.89
C PHE A 34 0.03 14.68 7.03
N ARG A 35 -0.94 13.89 6.56
CA ARG A 35 -2.11 14.38 5.80
C ARG A 35 -3.27 14.87 6.67
N LEU A 36 -3.13 14.75 7.99
CA LEU A 36 -4.16 15.04 8.98
C LEU A 36 -5.46 14.27 8.69
N ASP A 37 -5.31 13.01 8.26
CA ASP A 37 -6.41 12.09 7.99
C ASP A 37 -6.64 11.19 9.21
N LEU A 38 -7.50 11.63 10.13
CA LEU A 38 -7.75 10.89 11.38
C LEU A 38 -8.33 9.49 11.13
N LYS A 39 -9.25 9.34 10.16
CA LYS A 39 -9.87 8.05 9.84
C LYS A 39 -8.83 7.08 9.31
N GLY A 40 -8.02 7.52 8.33
CA GLY A 40 -6.91 6.73 7.83
C GLY A 40 -5.88 6.41 8.91
N PHE A 41 -5.55 7.38 9.76
CA PHE A 41 -4.59 7.21 10.85
C PHE A 41 -5.02 6.10 11.81
N LEU A 42 -6.28 6.09 12.25
CA LEU A 42 -6.81 5.06 13.16
C LEU A 42 -6.78 3.66 12.53
N VAL A 43 -7.09 3.54 11.23
CA VAL A 43 -7.00 2.25 10.51
C VAL A 43 -5.55 1.74 10.50
N PHE A 44 -4.60 2.61 10.13
CA PHE A 44 -3.18 2.23 10.09
C PHE A 44 -2.63 1.93 11.48
N LEU A 45 -3.05 2.67 12.50
CA LEU A 45 -2.70 2.43 13.89
C LEU A 45 -3.18 1.06 14.34
N GLY A 46 -4.44 0.68 14.04
CA GLY A 46 -4.98 -0.63 14.38
C GLY A 46 -4.18 -1.78 13.75
N ILE A 47 -3.85 -1.67 12.46
CA ILE A 47 -3.02 -2.65 11.74
C ILE A 47 -1.64 -2.78 12.39
N MET A 48 -0.98 -1.65 12.66
CA MET A 48 0.35 -1.61 13.27
C MET A 48 0.38 -2.22 14.67
N LEU A 49 -0.62 -1.91 15.51
CA LEU A 49 -0.72 -2.46 16.87
C LEU A 49 -0.96 -3.97 16.84
N PHE A 50 -1.85 -4.44 15.97
CA PHE A 50 -2.12 -5.87 15.80
C PHE A 50 -0.87 -6.65 15.35
N GLN A 51 -0.18 -6.12 14.33
CA GLN A 51 1.07 -6.67 13.83
C GLN A 51 2.15 -6.75 14.93
N THR A 52 2.35 -5.65 15.67
CA THR A 52 3.33 -5.55 16.75
C THR A 52 3.00 -6.50 17.90
N ALA A 53 1.73 -6.61 18.31
CA ALA A 53 1.31 -7.54 19.35
C ALA A 53 1.53 -9.01 18.93
N THR A 54 1.24 -9.34 17.68
CA THR A 54 1.40 -10.71 17.15
C THR A 54 2.86 -11.14 17.15
N ILE A 55 3.78 -10.31 16.63
CA ILE A 55 5.21 -10.66 16.64
C ILE A 55 5.76 -10.76 18.06
N LEU A 56 5.36 -9.86 18.97
CA LEU A 56 5.77 -9.90 20.37
C LEU A 56 5.30 -11.20 21.03
N PHE A 57 4.06 -11.61 20.81
CA PHE A 57 3.52 -12.87 21.33
C PHE A 57 4.33 -14.09 20.87
N VAL A 58 4.70 -14.16 19.58
CA VAL A 58 5.50 -15.28 19.06
C VAL A 58 6.91 -15.29 19.63
N ILE A 59 7.55 -14.12 19.77
CA ILE A 59 8.87 -14.00 20.40
C ILE A 59 8.82 -14.50 21.86
N LEU A 60 7.84 -14.04 22.64
CA LEU A 60 7.69 -14.45 24.04
C LEU A 60 7.46 -15.96 24.17
N ASN A 61 6.65 -16.56 23.31
CA ASN A 61 6.45 -18.00 23.31
C ASN A 61 7.73 -18.75 22.96
N ALA A 62 8.47 -18.32 21.93
CA ALA A 62 9.73 -18.95 21.54
C ALA A 62 10.79 -18.87 22.65
N LEU A 63 10.87 -17.75 23.39
CA LEU A 63 11.75 -17.62 24.54
C LEU A 63 11.36 -18.55 25.70
N LYS A 64 10.06 -18.82 25.86
CA LYS A 64 9.53 -19.70 26.91
C LYS A 64 9.69 -21.19 26.57
N THR A 65 9.43 -21.59 25.33
CA THR A 65 9.45 -23.00 24.88
C THR A 65 10.79 -23.43 24.30
N GLY A 66 11.65 -22.48 23.92
CA GLY A 66 12.91 -22.74 23.21
C GLY A 66 12.73 -23.05 21.73
N GLU A 67 11.51 -22.93 21.19
CA GLU A 67 11.16 -23.30 19.81
C GLU A 67 11.56 -22.23 18.78
N PHE A 68 12.85 -21.89 18.70
CA PHE A 68 13.37 -20.84 17.83
C PHE A 68 13.20 -21.13 16.32
N TYR A 69 13.00 -22.40 15.94
CA TYR A 69 12.70 -22.77 14.56
C TYR A 69 11.31 -22.26 14.11
N ILE A 70 10.30 -22.34 14.99
CA ILE A 70 8.96 -21.79 14.74
C ILE A 70 9.06 -20.28 14.59
N LEU A 71 9.80 -19.63 15.50
CA LEU A 71 10.04 -18.19 15.43
C LEU A 71 10.66 -17.78 14.08
N THR A 72 11.64 -18.55 13.60
CA THR A 72 12.34 -18.25 12.34
C THR A 72 11.40 -18.31 11.14
N ILE A 73 10.63 -19.39 11.01
CA ILE A 73 9.63 -19.55 9.94
C ILE A 73 8.55 -18.47 10.04
N PHE A 74 8.11 -18.16 11.26
CA PHE A 74 7.13 -17.11 11.51
C PHE A 74 7.64 -15.73 11.09
N ILE A 75 8.90 -15.37 11.39
CA ILE A 75 9.48 -14.08 11.02
C ILE A 75 9.47 -13.87 9.51
N PHE A 76 9.91 -14.84 8.71
CA PHE A 76 9.88 -14.73 7.25
C PHE A 76 8.44 -14.60 6.71
N SER A 77 7.52 -15.38 7.27
CA SER A 77 6.10 -15.31 6.91
C SER A 77 5.50 -13.95 7.26
N TYR A 78 5.81 -13.43 8.45
CA TYR A 78 5.38 -12.14 8.94
C TYR A 78 5.90 -11.01 8.04
N ILE A 79 7.19 -11.02 7.66
CA ILE A 79 7.77 -10.04 6.73
C ILE A 79 7.01 -10.05 5.39
N GLY A 80 6.77 -11.23 4.82
CA GLY A 80 6.04 -11.35 3.54
C GLY A 80 4.60 -10.87 3.63
N ILE A 81 3.87 -11.26 4.67
CA ILE A 81 2.48 -10.81 4.90
C ILE A 81 2.42 -9.30 5.09
N ASN A 82 3.32 -8.71 5.88
CA ASN A 82 3.35 -7.26 6.10
C ASN A 82 3.64 -6.51 4.80
N TYR A 83 4.55 -7.03 3.97
CA TYR A 83 4.80 -6.46 2.66
C TYR A 83 3.55 -6.45 1.78
N ILE A 84 2.80 -7.56 1.74
CA ILE A 84 1.54 -7.67 0.98
C ILE A 84 0.51 -6.67 1.51
N ILE A 85 0.33 -6.57 2.83
CA ILE A 85 -0.59 -5.62 3.46
C ILE A 85 -0.20 -4.18 3.10
N SER A 86 1.07 -3.81 3.25
CA SER A 86 1.58 -2.47 2.90
C SER A 86 1.39 -2.16 1.41
N PHE A 87 1.56 -3.15 0.53
CA PHE A 87 1.32 -2.99 -0.90
C PHE A 87 -0.17 -2.76 -1.22
N LEU A 88 -1.07 -3.51 -0.59
CA LEU A 88 -2.51 -3.30 -0.72
C LEU A 88 -2.92 -1.91 -0.19
N LEU A 89 -2.42 -1.52 0.98
CA LEU A 89 -2.64 -0.18 1.52
C LEU A 89 -2.13 0.90 0.55
N ALA A 90 -0.97 0.70 -0.09
CA ALA A 90 -0.45 1.63 -1.09
C ALA A 90 -1.33 1.75 -2.35
N ILE A 91 -2.03 0.69 -2.74
CA ILE A 91 -3.02 0.74 -3.84
C ILE A 91 -4.27 1.53 -3.42
N TYR A 92 -4.81 1.24 -2.23
CA TYR A 92 -6.15 1.70 -1.85
C TYR A 92 -6.16 3.01 -1.08
N TYR A 93 -5.11 3.34 -0.34
CA TYR A 93 -5.12 4.48 0.58
C TYR A 93 -5.41 5.80 -0.14
N ASN A 94 -4.68 6.11 -1.22
CA ASN A 94 -4.91 7.33 -2.00
C ASN A 94 -6.35 7.40 -2.55
N LYS A 95 -6.89 6.26 -2.99
CA LYS A 95 -8.27 6.17 -3.48
C LYS A 95 -9.28 6.50 -2.39
N ILE A 96 -9.14 5.89 -1.22
CA ILE A 96 -10.05 6.12 -0.08
C ILE A 96 -9.92 7.56 0.41
N TYR A 97 -8.69 8.05 0.58
CA TYR A 97 -8.40 9.41 1.02
C TYR A 97 -9.03 10.46 0.11
N THR A 98 -8.77 10.39 -1.18
CA THR A 98 -9.30 11.35 -2.16
C THR A 98 -10.82 11.25 -2.27
N LYS A 99 -11.40 10.05 -2.26
CA LYS A 99 -12.86 9.89 -2.27
C LYS A 99 -13.51 10.49 -1.03
N ASN A 100 -12.92 10.32 0.15
CA ASN A 100 -13.43 10.92 1.38
C ASN A 100 -13.40 12.45 1.30
N MET A 101 -12.32 13.04 0.75
CA MET A 101 -12.28 14.49 0.52
C MET A 101 -13.41 14.96 -0.40
N LEU A 102 -13.65 14.26 -1.52
CA LEU A 102 -14.74 14.61 -2.42
C LEU A 102 -16.12 14.51 -1.74
N LEU A 103 -16.34 13.47 -0.93
CA LEU A 103 -17.56 13.30 -0.13
C LEU A 103 -17.72 14.39 0.94
N ASP A 104 -16.62 14.88 1.51
CA ASP A 104 -16.60 15.98 2.47
C ASP A 104 -16.82 17.35 1.77
N GLY A 105 -17.07 17.38 0.46
CA GLY A 105 -17.42 18.57 -0.31
C GLY A 105 -16.24 19.29 -0.96
N TRP A 106 -15.04 18.70 -0.93
CA TRP A 106 -13.90 19.23 -1.68
C TRP A 106 -14.09 19.01 -3.17
N LYS A 107 -13.74 20.01 -3.99
CA LYS A 107 -13.87 19.94 -5.46
C LYS A 107 -12.60 20.43 -6.14
N PRO A 108 -12.31 20.05 -7.39
CA PRO A 108 -11.29 20.73 -8.20
C PRO A 108 -11.58 22.23 -8.26
N MET A 109 -10.54 23.05 -8.41
CA MET A 109 -10.71 24.49 -8.59
C MET A 109 -11.42 24.77 -9.93
N ASP A 110 -12.17 25.89 -10.02
CA ASP A 110 -13.01 26.28 -11.18
C ASP A 110 -12.24 26.50 -12.50
N ASN A 111 -10.92 26.32 -12.50
CA ASN A 111 -10.04 26.39 -13.68
C ASN A 111 -8.91 25.33 -13.67
N ASP A 112 -8.99 24.32 -12.78
CA ASP A 112 -8.01 23.23 -12.70
C ASP A 112 -8.45 22.03 -13.54
N GLU A 113 -8.40 22.23 -14.86
CA GLU A 113 -8.71 21.22 -15.88
C GLU A 113 -7.87 19.95 -15.70
N TYR A 114 -6.63 20.09 -15.20
CA TYR A 114 -5.75 18.97 -14.93
C TYR A 114 -6.29 18.07 -13.81
N SER A 115 -6.60 18.64 -12.64
CA SER A 115 -7.14 17.87 -11.52
C SER A 115 -8.47 17.21 -11.87
N LEU A 116 -9.33 17.91 -12.61
CA LEU A 116 -10.61 17.40 -13.09
C LEU A 116 -10.44 16.17 -14.00
N ALA A 117 -9.60 16.27 -15.03
CA ALA A 117 -9.37 15.17 -15.97
C ALA A 117 -8.72 13.95 -15.29
N ILE A 118 -7.79 14.17 -14.37
CA ILE A 118 -7.16 13.08 -13.59
C ILE A 118 -8.21 12.36 -12.74
N LEU A 119 -9.05 13.08 -12.00
CA LEU A 119 -10.10 12.48 -11.16
C LEU A 119 -11.13 11.71 -11.99
N GLY A 120 -11.55 12.26 -13.14
CA GLY A 120 -12.44 11.57 -14.09
C GLY A 120 -11.82 10.27 -14.62
N SER A 121 -10.54 10.32 -15.03
CA SER A 121 -9.84 9.16 -15.60
C SER A 121 -9.62 7.97 -14.66
N TYR A 122 -9.64 8.25 -13.35
CA TYR A 122 -9.57 7.26 -12.27
C TYR A 122 -10.96 6.90 -11.71
N GLY A 123 -12.03 7.49 -12.26
CA GLY A 123 -13.42 7.21 -11.91
C GLY A 123 -13.83 7.72 -10.53
N TYR A 124 -13.31 8.89 -10.11
CA TYR A 124 -13.65 9.51 -8.82
C TYR A 124 -14.80 10.51 -8.91
N ILE A 125 -15.07 11.07 -10.09
CA ILE A 125 -16.18 11.99 -10.37
C ILE A 125 -16.86 11.56 -11.68
N GLU A 126 -18.19 11.65 -11.73
CA GLU A 126 -18.95 11.56 -12.98
C GLU A 126 -18.80 12.90 -13.71
N TYR A 127 -18.24 12.83 -14.92
CA TYR A 127 -17.96 13.99 -15.75
C TYR A 127 -19.03 14.09 -16.84
N GLU A 128 -19.81 15.17 -16.86
CA GLU A 128 -20.60 15.52 -18.04
C GLU A 128 -19.63 16.16 -19.05
N ILE A 129 -19.41 15.49 -20.18
CA ILE A 129 -18.46 15.92 -21.21
C ILE A 129 -19.11 17.01 -22.05
N ASP A 130 -18.55 18.22 -22.08
CA ASP A 130 -18.92 19.26 -23.05
C ASP A 130 -18.06 19.17 -24.35
N ALA A 131 -18.49 19.86 -25.41
CA ALA A 131 -17.83 19.80 -26.73
C ALA A 131 -16.46 20.51 -26.80
N GLN A 132 -16.09 21.36 -25.84
CA GLN A 132 -14.74 21.94 -25.69
C GLN A 132 -13.77 21.01 -24.94
N ASP A 133 -14.27 19.96 -24.28
CA ASP A 133 -13.46 19.04 -23.48
C ASP A 133 -12.80 17.91 -24.27
N GLU A 134 -13.30 17.56 -25.47
CA GLU A 134 -12.79 16.42 -26.26
C GLU A 134 -11.29 16.54 -26.61
N GLU A 135 -10.85 17.72 -27.07
CA GLU A 135 -9.44 17.95 -27.45
C GLU A 135 -8.50 18.00 -26.23
N LYS A 136 -9.03 18.40 -25.07
CA LYS A 136 -8.31 18.50 -23.79
C LYS A 136 -8.21 17.15 -23.08
N ILE A 137 -9.28 16.36 -23.12
CA ILE A 137 -9.31 14.95 -22.69
C ILE A 137 -8.27 14.16 -23.49
N ALA A 138 -8.17 14.36 -24.80
CA ALA A 138 -7.18 13.70 -25.65
C ALA A 138 -5.71 14.02 -25.25
N ARG A 139 -5.43 15.24 -24.78
CA ARG A 139 -4.10 15.59 -24.24
C ARG A 139 -3.84 14.91 -22.90
N CYS A 140 -4.85 14.83 -22.04
CA CYS A 140 -4.75 14.14 -20.75
C CYS A 140 -4.67 12.61 -20.93
N GLU A 141 -5.29 12.05 -21.97
CA GLU A 141 -5.25 10.62 -22.28
C GLU A 141 -3.82 10.09 -22.41
N ARG A 142 -2.92 10.83 -23.06
CA ARG A 142 -1.51 10.42 -23.18
C ARG A 142 -0.87 10.30 -21.80
N TYR A 143 -1.06 11.30 -20.95
CA TYR A 143 -0.54 11.31 -19.58
C TYR A 143 -1.16 10.19 -18.73
N ILE A 144 -2.47 10.00 -18.81
CA ILE A 144 -3.21 8.91 -18.14
C ILE A 144 -2.72 7.54 -18.62
N ARG A 145 -2.46 7.38 -19.92
CA ARG A 145 -1.95 6.14 -20.51
C ARG A 145 -0.53 5.85 -20.01
N GLU A 146 0.31 6.87 -19.89
CA GLU A 146 1.64 6.76 -19.29
C GLU A 146 1.58 6.41 -17.81
N THR A 147 0.73 7.06 -17.02
CA THR A 147 0.58 6.77 -15.58
C THR A 147 0.05 5.36 -15.34
N LYS A 148 -0.98 4.92 -16.08
CA LYS A 148 -1.51 3.54 -16.03
C LYS A 148 -0.49 2.51 -16.50
N ARG A 149 0.33 2.82 -17.50
CA ARG A 149 1.45 1.95 -17.94
C ARG A 149 2.52 1.85 -16.85
N GLY A 150 2.84 2.96 -16.21
CA GLY A 150 3.75 3.02 -15.07
C GLY A 150 3.23 2.22 -13.86
N GLU A 151 1.93 2.25 -13.58
CA GLU A 151 1.30 1.42 -12.55
C GLU A 151 1.41 -0.08 -12.84
N ARG A 152 1.20 -0.50 -14.10
CA ARG A 152 1.39 -1.90 -14.50
C ARG A 152 2.80 -2.40 -14.24
N ARG A 153 3.82 -1.55 -14.41
CA ARG A 153 5.22 -1.94 -14.11
C ARG A 153 5.48 -2.15 -12.61
N LYS A 154 4.66 -1.58 -11.72
CA LYS A 154 4.81 -1.74 -10.26
C LYS A 154 4.50 -3.16 -9.78
N TRP A 155 3.80 -3.98 -10.59
CA TRP A 155 3.59 -5.40 -10.30
C TRP A 155 4.90 -6.19 -10.18
N LEU A 156 5.96 -5.80 -10.90
CA LEU A 156 7.27 -6.43 -10.73
C LEU A 156 7.83 -6.20 -9.32
N ILE A 157 7.65 -4.98 -8.79
CA ILE A 157 8.08 -4.61 -7.45
C ILE A 157 7.26 -5.36 -6.40
N PHE A 158 5.98 -5.65 -6.68
CA PHE A 158 5.19 -6.55 -5.83
C PHE A 158 5.71 -7.99 -5.84
N LEU A 159 5.96 -8.55 -7.03
CA LEU A 159 6.25 -9.98 -7.18
C LEU A 159 7.63 -10.39 -6.65
N ILE A 160 8.66 -9.55 -6.83
CA ILE A 160 10.04 -9.91 -6.45
C ILE A 160 10.17 -10.19 -4.94
N PRO A 161 9.74 -9.29 -4.02
CA PRO A 161 9.85 -9.54 -2.58
C PRO A 161 8.98 -10.69 -2.12
N VAL A 162 7.79 -10.88 -2.71
CA VAL A 162 6.92 -12.02 -2.42
C VAL A 162 7.64 -13.33 -2.78
N PHE A 163 8.24 -13.42 -3.96
CA PHE A 163 9.03 -14.58 -4.35
C PHE A 163 10.21 -14.82 -3.40
N MET A 164 10.96 -13.78 -3.04
CA MET A 164 12.07 -13.87 -2.08
C MET A 164 11.61 -14.37 -0.70
N THR A 165 10.44 -13.94 -0.22
CA THR A 165 9.89 -14.41 1.06
C THR A 165 9.50 -15.88 1.02
N VAL A 166 8.88 -16.34 -0.08
CA VAL A 166 8.57 -17.76 -0.27
C VAL A 166 9.84 -18.60 -0.31
N LEU A 167 10.86 -18.14 -1.05
CA LEU A 167 12.16 -18.81 -1.11
C LEU A 167 12.81 -18.92 0.27
N SER A 168 12.76 -17.85 1.07
CA SER A 168 13.33 -17.83 2.43
C SER A 168 12.64 -18.82 3.36
N ILE A 169 11.31 -18.97 3.25
CA ILE A 169 10.53 -19.96 4.00
C ILE A 169 10.93 -21.38 3.59
N VAL A 170 11.02 -21.66 2.29
CA VAL A 170 11.42 -22.99 1.76
C VAL A 170 12.81 -23.39 2.25
N VAL A 171 13.78 -22.47 2.16
CA VAL A 171 15.14 -22.71 2.66
C VAL A 171 15.15 -22.99 4.17
N SER A 172 14.34 -22.25 4.95
CA SER A 172 14.22 -22.47 6.40
C SER A 172 13.65 -23.86 6.73
N ILE A 173 12.64 -24.33 5.98
CA ILE A 173 12.06 -25.67 6.15
C ILE A 173 13.06 -26.77 5.78
N ILE A 174 13.78 -26.61 4.66
CA ILE A 174 14.81 -27.58 4.25
C ILE A 174 15.91 -27.68 5.32
N GLY A 175 16.37 -26.55 5.85
CA GLY A 175 17.34 -26.50 6.95
C GLY A 175 16.86 -27.25 8.19
N LEU A 176 15.58 -27.10 8.57
CA LEU A 176 14.97 -27.82 9.68
C LEU A 176 14.96 -29.34 9.45
N ILE A 177 14.55 -29.79 8.26
CA ILE A 177 14.54 -31.22 7.90
C ILE A 177 15.96 -31.81 7.97
N ALA A 178 16.95 -31.07 7.47
CA ALA A 178 18.36 -31.48 7.52
C ALA A 178 18.86 -31.61 8.96
N LEU A 179 18.53 -30.64 9.83
CA LEU A 179 18.90 -30.67 11.25
C LEU A 179 18.30 -31.89 11.97
N ILE A 180 17.01 -32.15 11.79
CA ILE A 180 16.33 -33.31 12.38
C ILE A 180 17.00 -34.62 11.94
N LYS A 181 17.35 -34.72 10.65
CA LYS A 181 18.04 -35.90 10.09
C LYS A 181 19.46 -36.09 10.66
N VAL A 182 20.14 -35.01 11.02
CA VAL A 182 21.45 -35.08 11.70
C VAL A 182 21.27 -35.52 13.14
N LEU A 183 20.34 -34.92 13.88
CA LEU A 183 20.07 -35.28 15.28
C LEU A 183 19.71 -36.76 15.42
N SER A 184 18.83 -37.28 14.54
CA SER A 184 18.44 -38.69 14.55
C SER A 184 19.60 -39.65 14.25
N LYS A 185 20.63 -39.21 13.52
CA LYS A 185 21.86 -40.00 13.29
C LYS A 185 22.81 -39.97 14.49
N VAL A 186 22.77 -38.93 15.31
CA VAL A 186 23.66 -38.74 16.46
C VAL A 186 23.02 -39.28 17.76
N GLY A 187 21.80 -39.82 17.69
CA GLY A 187 21.13 -40.49 18.82
C GLY A 187 20.40 -39.53 19.77
N TYR A 188 20.04 -38.34 19.27
CA TYR A 188 19.19 -37.37 19.95
C TYR A 188 17.79 -37.31 19.31
#